data_AF-A0A4Y3M895-F1
#
_entry.id   AF-A0A4Y3M895-F1
#
_cell.length_a   1.000
_cell.length_b   1.000
_cell.length_c   1.000
_cell.angle_alpha   90.00
_cell.angle_beta   90.00
_cell.angle_gamma   90.00
#
_symmetry.space_group_name_H-M   'P 1'
#
loop_
_entity.id
_entity.type
_entity.pdbx_description
1 polymer ?
#
loop_
_entity_poly.entity_id
_entity_poly.type
_entity_poly.pdbx_seq_one_letter_code
_entity_poly.pdbx_strand_id
1 'polypeptide(L)'
;MKPALLTLLLLSGCATSGYGNLPQSEQSDVRRIEAYLNGIRGLQAAFVQRGPDAGQSEGRFSYIPGHLRLDYIVPHPMELVAGEGHLVLADQGTGAVTHLSLKHNPLGLLLKYPIRFDGDVQVTDVRHGNGSLQVSVAQADNPSQGLLTIQFSDVNGQLSLIGLQGVDARQHHFGVLLSDVRQGVMIVPSVFTPPAG
;
A
#
# COMPACT_ATOMS: atom_id res chain seq x y z
N MET A 1 -3.69 -59.06 -2.89
CA MET A 1 -3.01 -57.75 -2.73
C MET A 1 -4.08 -56.72 -2.41
N LYS A 2 -4.11 -56.17 -1.19
CA LYS A 2 -5.13 -55.20 -0.73
C LYS A 2 -4.71 -53.79 -1.16
N PRO A 3 -5.57 -53.00 -1.82
CA PRO A 3 -5.26 -51.61 -2.07
C PRO A 3 -5.43 -50.84 -0.74
N ALA A 4 -4.36 -50.22 -0.27
CA ALA A 4 -4.40 -49.28 0.83
C ALA A 4 -4.98 -47.96 0.31
N LEU A 5 -6.14 -47.57 0.84
CA LEU A 5 -6.80 -46.32 0.52
C LEU A 5 -6.12 -45.20 1.32
N LEU A 6 -5.36 -44.35 0.63
CA LEU A 6 -4.77 -43.14 1.22
C LEU A 6 -5.86 -42.07 1.36
N THR A 7 -6.26 -41.77 2.59
CA THR A 7 -7.18 -40.67 2.89
C THR A 7 -6.40 -39.35 2.84
N LEU A 8 -6.64 -38.55 1.79
CA LEU A 8 -6.10 -37.21 1.66
C LEU A 8 -6.91 -36.26 2.58
N LEU A 9 -6.30 -35.82 3.69
CA LEU A 9 -6.85 -34.75 4.53
C LEU A 9 -6.73 -33.42 3.79
N LEU A 10 -7.85 -32.93 3.25
CA LEU A 10 -7.96 -31.58 2.72
C LEU A 10 -8.04 -30.59 3.90
N LEU A 11 -6.91 -29.96 4.24
CA LEU A 11 -6.88 -28.78 5.09
C LEU A 11 -7.57 -27.64 4.34
N SER A 12 -8.86 -27.45 4.60
CA SER A 12 -9.59 -26.25 4.16
C SER A 12 -9.09 -25.09 5.01
N GLY A 13 -8.16 -24.30 4.45
CA GLY A 13 -7.80 -23.01 5.04
C GLY A 13 -9.02 -22.10 4.96
N CYS A 14 -9.65 -21.79 6.09
CA CYS A 14 -10.68 -20.78 6.14
C CYS A 14 -10.04 -19.46 5.69
N ALA A 15 -10.50 -18.90 4.57
CA ALA A 15 -10.13 -17.55 4.16
C ALA A 15 -10.58 -16.60 5.28
N THR A 16 -9.61 -16.08 6.05
CA THR A 16 -9.90 -15.13 7.12
C THR A 16 -9.97 -13.75 6.50
N SER A 17 -11.19 -13.24 6.33
CA SER A 17 -11.43 -11.89 5.85
C SER A 17 -11.50 -10.89 7.00
N GLY A 18 -11.08 -9.68 6.70
CA GLY A 18 -11.10 -8.52 7.57
C GLY A 18 -10.26 -8.62 8.83
N TYR A 19 -10.77 -8.01 9.90
CA TYR A 19 -10.10 -7.86 11.20
C TYR A 19 -10.95 -8.34 12.39
N GLY A 20 -12.05 -9.07 12.14
CA GLY A 20 -12.97 -9.50 13.20
C GLY A 20 -12.37 -10.44 14.24
N ASN A 21 -11.27 -11.11 13.90
CA ASN A 21 -10.54 -12.02 14.79
C ASN A 21 -9.45 -11.31 15.62
N LEU A 22 -9.20 -10.01 15.41
CA LEU A 22 -8.22 -9.24 16.18
C LEU A 22 -8.76 -8.83 17.55
N PRO A 23 -7.89 -8.56 18.55
CA PRO A 23 -8.28 -7.91 19.80
C PRO A 23 -9.08 -6.62 19.57
N GLN A 24 -10.02 -6.30 20.47
CA GLN A 24 -10.92 -5.16 20.31
C GLN A 24 -10.19 -3.81 20.15
N SER A 25 -9.03 -3.65 20.81
CA SER A 25 -8.16 -2.48 20.65
C SER A 25 -7.66 -2.34 19.21
N GLU A 26 -7.10 -3.41 18.64
CA GLU A 26 -6.61 -3.43 17.26
C GLU A 26 -7.73 -3.19 16.25
N GLN A 27 -8.92 -3.77 16.47
CA GLN A 27 -10.08 -3.45 15.63
C GLN A 27 -10.45 -1.96 15.67
N SER A 28 -10.26 -1.31 16.82
CA SER A 28 -10.48 0.13 16.95
C SER A 28 -9.46 0.94 16.17
N ASP A 29 -8.20 0.52 16.18
CA ASP A 29 -7.12 1.16 15.41
C ASP A 29 -7.33 0.98 13.91
N VAL A 30 -7.74 -0.22 13.46
CA VAL A 30 -8.09 -0.47 12.06
C VAL A 30 -9.24 0.45 11.62
N ARG A 31 -10.29 0.63 12.43
CA ARG A 31 -11.37 1.59 12.12
C ARG A 31 -10.86 3.04 12.06
N ARG A 32 -9.95 3.44 12.96
CA ARG A 32 -9.33 4.77 12.93
C ARG A 32 -8.53 4.97 11.64
N ILE A 33 -7.74 3.97 11.23
CA ILE A 33 -6.96 4.02 9.99
C ILE A 33 -7.87 4.12 8.77
N GLU A 34 -8.92 3.29 8.71
CA GLU A 34 -9.89 3.32 7.61
C GLU A 34 -10.56 4.70 7.49
N ALA A 35 -11.00 5.26 8.62
CA ALA A 35 -11.58 6.61 8.67
C ALA A 35 -10.57 7.69 8.25
N TYR A 36 -9.31 7.58 8.71
CA TYR A 36 -8.24 8.49 8.32
C TYR A 36 -7.99 8.46 6.81
N LEU A 37 -7.75 7.28 6.22
CA LEU A 37 -7.42 7.15 4.80
C LEU A 37 -8.56 7.62 3.90
N ASN A 38 -9.80 7.24 4.22
CA ASN A 38 -10.98 7.67 3.48
C ASN A 38 -11.30 9.17 3.67
N GLY A 39 -10.82 9.78 4.75
CA GLY A 39 -10.99 11.20 5.04
C GLY A 39 -9.97 12.12 4.36
N ILE A 40 -8.89 11.56 3.79
CA ILE A 40 -7.90 12.34 3.06
C ILE A 40 -8.54 12.96 1.81
N ARG A 41 -8.51 14.28 1.70
CA ARG A 41 -8.91 14.99 0.45
C ARG A 41 -7.75 15.10 -0.54
N GLY A 42 -6.55 15.22 -0.01
CA GLY A 42 -5.30 15.28 -0.73
C GLY A 42 -4.14 15.34 0.24
N LEU A 43 -3.05 14.64 -0.09
CA LEU A 43 -1.84 14.55 0.69
C LEU A 43 -0.65 14.81 -0.21
N GLN A 44 0.22 15.72 0.21
CA GLN A 44 1.55 15.92 -0.40
C GLN A 44 2.63 15.69 0.64
N ALA A 45 3.74 15.12 0.24
CA ALA A 45 4.90 14.91 1.09
C ALA A 45 6.18 14.89 0.24
N ALA A 46 7.34 15.03 0.87
CA ALA A 46 8.57 14.51 0.29
C ALA A 46 8.62 13.00 0.58
N PHE A 47 9.30 12.24 -0.29
CA PHE A 47 9.57 10.83 -0.02
C PHE A 47 11.03 10.46 -0.20
N VAL A 48 11.44 9.43 0.54
CA VAL A 48 12.69 8.71 0.36
C VAL A 48 12.36 7.24 0.15
N GLN A 49 12.94 6.64 -0.88
CA GLN A 49 12.90 5.21 -1.19
C GLN A 49 14.32 4.66 -1.13
N ARG A 50 14.51 3.57 -0.38
CA ARG A 50 15.76 2.82 -0.39
C ARG A 50 15.61 1.61 -1.31
N GLY A 51 16.46 1.54 -2.31
CA GLY A 51 16.58 0.41 -3.22
C GLY A 51 17.34 -0.77 -2.58
N PRO A 52 17.33 -1.94 -3.23
CA PRO A 52 18.00 -3.14 -2.75
C PRO A 52 19.52 -2.98 -2.61
N ASP A 53 20.15 -2.18 -3.48
CA ASP A 53 21.62 -2.02 -3.54
C ASP A 53 22.13 -0.79 -2.77
N ALA A 54 21.46 -0.40 -1.68
CA ALA A 54 21.72 0.84 -0.93
C ALA A 54 21.57 2.15 -1.73
N GLY A 55 21.10 2.08 -2.99
CA GLY A 55 20.68 3.24 -3.76
C GLY A 55 19.50 3.94 -3.08
N GLN A 56 19.50 5.27 -3.11
CA GLN A 56 18.44 6.10 -2.56
C GLN A 56 17.79 6.89 -3.68
N SER A 57 16.47 6.86 -3.72
CA SER A 57 15.67 7.71 -4.60
C SER A 57 14.79 8.63 -3.77
N GLU A 58 14.62 9.85 -4.22
CA GLU A 58 13.90 10.87 -3.47
C GLU A 58 13.04 11.69 -4.40
N GLY A 59 11.98 12.28 -3.86
CA GLY A 59 11.11 13.09 -4.66
C GLY A 59 9.86 13.57 -3.94
N ARG A 60 8.81 13.82 -4.71
CA ARG A 60 7.52 14.31 -4.22
C ARG A 60 6.47 13.21 -4.30
N PHE A 61 5.76 13.04 -3.20
CA PHE A 61 4.60 12.16 -3.07
C PHE A 61 3.32 13.00 -3.19
N SER A 62 2.37 12.53 -3.99
CA SER A 62 1.01 13.07 -4.06
C SER A 62 0.00 11.94 -3.98
N TYR A 63 -1.04 12.11 -3.17
CA TYR A 63 -2.09 11.11 -3.00
C TYR A 63 -3.44 11.78 -2.85
N ILE A 64 -4.43 11.20 -3.52
CA ILE A 64 -5.86 11.36 -3.23
C ILE A 64 -6.44 9.95 -3.12
N PRO A 65 -7.60 9.75 -2.48
CA PRO A 65 -8.19 8.43 -2.41
C PRO A 65 -8.34 7.80 -3.81
N GLY A 66 -7.78 6.61 -3.98
CA GLY A 66 -7.74 5.87 -5.25
C GLY A 66 -6.58 6.18 -6.19
N HIS A 67 -5.79 7.24 -5.95
CA HIS A 67 -4.68 7.63 -6.84
C HIS A 67 -3.42 8.04 -6.07
N LEU A 68 -2.26 7.65 -6.60
CA LEU A 68 -0.95 7.97 -6.04
C LEU A 68 0.00 8.36 -7.15
N ARG A 69 0.84 9.36 -6.89
CA ARG A 69 1.91 9.80 -7.78
C ARG A 69 3.21 9.97 -7.00
N LEU A 70 4.30 9.45 -7.57
CA LEU A 70 5.67 9.73 -7.14
C LEU A 70 6.39 10.44 -8.28
N ASP A 71 6.85 11.66 -8.01
CA ASP A 71 7.76 12.38 -8.90
C ASP A 71 9.18 12.20 -8.34
N TYR A 72 9.97 11.32 -8.95
CA TYR A 72 11.36 11.10 -8.58
C TYR A 72 12.21 12.27 -9.08
N ILE A 73 13.03 12.81 -8.19
CA ILE A 73 13.95 13.93 -8.45
C ILE A 73 15.41 13.43 -8.45
N VAL A 74 15.73 12.51 -7.53
CA VAL A 74 17.07 11.91 -7.37
C VAL A 74 16.96 10.39 -7.54
N PRO A 75 17.91 9.73 -8.23
CA PRO A 75 19.10 10.27 -8.90
C PRO A 75 18.84 10.87 -10.31
N HIS A 76 17.69 10.60 -10.91
CA HIS A 76 17.26 11.20 -12.17
C HIS A 76 15.72 11.29 -12.20
N PRO A 77 15.15 12.10 -13.11
CA PRO A 77 13.70 12.27 -13.19
C PRO A 77 12.99 10.99 -13.64
N MET A 78 12.02 10.56 -12.84
CA MET A 78 11.08 9.49 -13.19
C MET A 78 9.69 9.86 -12.64
N GLU A 79 8.65 9.35 -13.27
CA GLU A 79 7.27 9.57 -12.83
C GLU A 79 6.58 8.23 -12.64
N LEU A 80 6.03 8.01 -11.46
CA LEU A 80 5.14 6.88 -11.19
C LEU A 80 3.75 7.40 -10.92
N VAL A 81 2.76 6.92 -11.67
CA VAL A 81 1.35 7.22 -11.47
C VAL A 81 0.60 5.90 -11.30
N ALA A 82 -0.14 5.76 -10.20
CA ALA A 82 -0.93 4.59 -9.88
C ALA A 82 -2.38 4.98 -9.57
N GLY A 83 -3.32 4.27 -10.18
CA GLY A 83 -4.75 4.53 -10.07
C GLY A 83 -5.52 3.66 -11.06
N GLU A 84 -6.83 3.55 -10.88
CA GLU A 84 -7.72 2.86 -11.83
C GLU A 84 -7.28 1.43 -12.20
N GLY A 85 -6.66 0.70 -11.27
CA GLY A 85 -6.20 -0.68 -11.46
C GLY A 85 -4.84 -0.84 -12.15
N HIS A 86 -4.17 0.26 -12.50
CA HIS A 86 -2.88 0.26 -13.20
C HIS A 86 -1.85 1.15 -12.50
N LEU A 87 -0.58 0.86 -12.77
CA LEU A 87 0.56 1.66 -12.38
C LEU A 87 1.44 1.85 -13.61
N VAL A 88 1.79 3.09 -13.90
CA VAL A 88 2.70 3.47 -14.99
C VAL A 88 3.92 4.13 -14.38
N LEU A 89 5.10 3.63 -14.71
CA LEU A 89 6.39 4.20 -14.36
C LEU A 89 7.09 4.63 -15.65
N ALA A 90 7.38 5.93 -15.78
CA ALA A 90 8.14 6.48 -16.91
C ALA A 90 9.48 7.01 -16.43
N ASP A 91 10.56 6.48 -17.01
CA ASP A 91 11.92 6.97 -16.81
C ASP A 91 12.27 7.99 -17.88
N GLN A 92 12.41 9.25 -17.48
CA GLN A 92 12.68 10.35 -18.40
C GLN A 92 14.13 10.34 -18.91
N GLY A 93 15.05 9.64 -18.24
CA GLY A 93 16.43 9.53 -18.67
C GLY A 93 16.61 8.55 -19.83
N THR A 94 15.81 7.49 -19.86
CA THR A 94 15.90 6.42 -20.87
C THR A 94 14.74 6.43 -21.87
N GLY A 95 13.65 7.12 -21.55
CA GLY A 95 12.37 7.04 -22.29
C GLY A 95 11.61 5.73 -22.05
N ALA A 96 12.07 4.89 -21.11
CA ALA A 96 11.41 3.63 -20.82
C ALA A 96 10.09 3.86 -20.07
N VAL A 97 9.03 3.17 -20.51
CA VAL A 97 7.73 3.17 -19.84
C VAL A 97 7.34 1.76 -19.44
N THR A 98 7.04 1.57 -18.16
CA THR A 98 6.67 0.29 -17.57
C THR A 98 5.23 0.35 -17.07
N HIS A 99 4.41 -0.62 -17.50
CA HIS A 99 3.03 -0.77 -17.05
C HIS A 99 2.91 -2.00 -16.14
N LEU A 100 2.32 -1.82 -14.97
CA LEU A 100 2.03 -2.87 -14.00
C LEU A 100 0.54 -2.88 -13.67
N SER A 101 -0.02 -4.07 -13.47
CA SER A 101 -1.37 -4.22 -12.94
C SER A 101 -1.34 -4.12 -11.41
N LEU A 102 -2.21 -3.29 -10.84
CA LEU A 102 -2.39 -3.21 -9.39
C LEU A 102 -3.08 -4.44 -8.80
N LYS A 103 -3.67 -5.32 -9.62
CA LYS A 103 -4.25 -6.58 -9.15
C LYS A 103 -3.21 -7.51 -8.51
N HIS A 104 -1.97 -7.47 -9.00
CA HIS A 104 -0.85 -8.29 -8.53
C HIS A 104 0.23 -7.46 -7.83
N ASN A 105 -0.11 -6.24 -7.40
CA ASN A 105 0.79 -5.36 -6.65
C ASN A 105 0.10 -4.96 -5.34
N PRO A 106 0.75 -5.16 -4.17
CA PRO A 106 0.12 -4.85 -2.89
C PRO A 106 -0.27 -3.37 -2.72
N LEU A 107 0.34 -2.44 -3.47
CA LEU A 107 -0.09 -1.04 -3.51
C LEU A 107 -1.56 -0.88 -3.93
N GLY A 108 -2.08 -1.81 -4.74
CA GLY A 108 -3.50 -1.82 -5.13
C GLY A 108 -4.46 -1.87 -3.95
N LEU A 109 -4.05 -2.43 -2.79
CA LEU A 109 -4.87 -2.48 -1.58
C LEU A 109 -5.11 -1.08 -0.98
N LEU A 110 -4.16 -0.15 -1.11
CA LEU A 110 -4.32 1.25 -0.68
C LEU A 110 -5.17 2.08 -1.65
N LEU A 111 -5.22 1.66 -2.91
CA LEU A 111 -5.85 2.43 -4.00
C LEU A 111 -7.27 1.96 -4.32
N LYS A 112 -7.82 1.02 -3.55
CA LYS A 112 -9.26 0.77 -3.54
C LYS A 112 -9.96 1.94 -2.86
N TYR A 113 -10.94 2.55 -3.51
CA TYR A 113 -11.72 3.64 -2.90
C TYR A 113 -13.23 3.32 -2.97
N PRO A 114 -13.97 3.38 -1.85
CA PRO A 114 -13.47 3.57 -0.48
C PRO A 114 -12.57 2.41 -0.02
N ILE A 115 -11.59 2.70 0.84
CA ILE A 115 -10.80 1.65 1.50
C ILE A 115 -11.71 1.00 2.53
N ARG A 116 -11.75 -0.33 2.50
CA ARG A 116 -12.44 -1.15 3.48
C ARG A 116 -11.52 -2.27 3.92
N PHE A 117 -11.32 -2.37 5.22
CA PHE A 117 -10.61 -3.50 5.82
C PHE A 117 -11.56 -4.57 6.31
N ASP A 118 -12.86 -4.43 6.08
CA ASP A 118 -13.85 -5.49 6.19
C ASP A 118 -14.22 -6.01 4.77
N GLY A 119 -14.09 -7.32 4.53
CA GLY A 119 -14.43 -7.93 3.24
C GLY A 119 -13.26 -8.58 2.52
N ASP A 120 -12.87 -8.04 1.36
CA ASP A 120 -11.90 -8.63 0.43
C ASP A 120 -10.43 -8.41 0.85
N VAL A 121 -10.22 -7.75 1.97
CA VAL A 121 -8.90 -7.54 2.60
C VAL A 121 -8.83 -8.32 3.90
N GLN A 122 -7.69 -8.95 4.17
CA GLN A 122 -7.34 -9.50 5.48
C GLN A 122 -6.38 -8.53 6.17
N VAL A 123 -6.68 -8.13 7.41
CA VAL A 123 -5.69 -7.47 8.27
C VAL A 123 -4.83 -8.55 8.91
N THR A 124 -3.54 -8.57 8.57
CA THR A 124 -2.62 -9.62 9.01
C THR A 124 -1.85 -9.23 10.26
N ASP A 125 -1.72 -7.93 10.53
CA ASP A 125 -0.93 -7.41 11.65
C ASP A 125 -1.31 -5.97 11.98
N VAL A 126 -1.33 -5.63 13.27
CA VAL A 126 -1.47 -4.26 13.78
C VAL A 126 -0.39 -4.08 14.84
N ARG A 127 0.52 -3.12 14.65
CA ARG A 127 1.59 -2.85 15.64
C ARG A 127 1.61 -1.41 16.08
N HIS A 128 1.88 -1.27 17.38
CA HIS A 128 2.13 0.00 18.03
C HIS A 128 3.63 0.18 18.28
N GLY A 129 4.10 1.41 18.12
CA GLY A 129 5.40 1.85 18.58
C GLY A 129 5.27 3.15 19.36
N ASN A 130 6.40 3.73 19.77
CA ASN A 130 6.39 4.99 20.51
C ASN A 130 5.95 6.14 19.58
N GLY A 131 4.66 6.52 19.65
CA GLY A 131 4.06 7.53 18.78
C GLY A 131 3.84 7.07 17.34
N SER A 132 3.74 5.75 17.10
CA SER A 132 3.52 5.19 15.76
C SER A 132 2.50 4.06 15.78
N LEU A 133 1.77 3.93 14.68
CA LEU A 133 0.83 2.85 14.42
C LEU A 133 1.10 2.29 13.02
N GLN A 134 1.06 0.98 12.85
CA GLN A 134 1.12 0.36 11.53
C GLN A 134 0.05 -0.72 11.39
N VAL A 135 -0.43 -0.88 10.16
CA VAL A 135 -1.31 -1.99 9.77
C VAL A 135 -0.72 -2.70 8.56
N SER A 136 -0.74 -4.02 8.59
CA SER A 136 -0.37 -4.86 7.45
C SER A 136 -1.59 -5.57 6.92
N VAL A 137 -1.75 -5.56 5.61
CA VAL A 137 -2.93 -6.08 4.91
C VAL A 137 -2.55 -6.92 3.69
N ALA A 138 -3.36 -7.93 3.41
CA ALA A 138 -3.25 -8.79 2.24
C ALA A 138 -4.63 -9.01 1.59
N GLN A 139 -4.66 -9.55 0.37
CA GLN A 139 -5.93 -10.00 -0.24
C GLN A 139 -6.45 -11.21 0.53
N ALA A 140 -7.71 -11.20 0.96
CA ALA A 140 -8.26 -12.26 1.83
C ALA A 140 -8.38 -13.61 1.11
N ASP A 141 -8.70 -13.60 -0.18
CA ASP A 141 -8.85 -14.80 -1.03
C ASP A 141 -7.52 -15.29 -1.59
N ASN A 142 -6.50 -14.43 -1.64
CA ASN A 142 -5.19 -14.76 -2.15
C ASN A 142 -4.05 -14.05 -1.40
N PRO A 143 -3.82 -14.36 -0.11
CA PRO A 143 -2.83 -13.66 0.72
C PRO A 143 -1.39 -13.77 0.18
N SER A 144 -1.09 -14.80 -0.61
CA SER A 144 0.22 -15.00 -1.23
C SER A 144 0.53 -14.01 -2.37
N GLN A 145 -0.44 -13.19 -2.80
CA GLN A 145 -0.21 -12.14 -3.80
C GLN A 145 0.68 -11.01 -3.30
N GLY A 146 0.82 -10.88 -1.99
CA GLY A 146 1.69 -9.89 -1.39
C GLY A 146 1.09 -9.26 -0.15
N LEU A 147 1.93 -8.50 0.54
CA LEU A 147 1.61 -7.79 1.76
C LEU A 147 1.83 -6.30 1.55
N LEU A 148 0.90 -5.47 2.02
CA LEU A 148 1.06 -4.03 2.14
C LEU A 148 1.09 -3.65 3.63
N THR A 149 2.14 -2.95 4.05
CA THR A 149 2.25 -2.33 5.37
C THR A 149 2.13 -0.82 5.23
N ILE A 150 1.16 -0.23 5.94
CA ILE A 150 0.91 1.21 5.98
C ILE A 150 1.32 1.71 7.36
N GLN A 151 2.15 2.76 7.39
CA GLN A 151 2.79 3.28 8.59
C GLN A 151 2.31 4.70 8.88
N PHE A 152 1.97 4.95 10.14
CA PHE A 152 1.45 6.22 10.63
C PHE A 152 2.26 6.71 11.84
N SER A 153 2.47 8.02 11.94
CA SER A 153 2.67 8.63 13.24
C SER A 153 1.32 8.72 13.95
N ASP A 154 1.26 8.37 15.22
CA ASP A 154 0.07 8.49 16.06
C ASP A 154 0.41 9.32 17.31
N VAL A 155 0.08 10.61 17.26
CA VAL A 155 0.35 11.55 18.35
C VAL A 155 -0.97 12.09 18.87
N ASN A 156 -1.26 11.85 20.14
CA ASN A 156 -2.54 12.25 20.77
C ASN A 156 -3.78 11.76 20.01
N GLY A 157 -3.71 10.58 19.38
CA GLY A 157 -4.79 10.00 18.59
C GLY A 157 -4.89 10.53 17.15
N GLN A 158 -4.04 11.47 16.76
CA GLN A 158 -4.00 12.04 15.41
C GLN A 158 -3.03 11.25 14.52
N LEU A 159 -3.58 10.64 13.48
CA LEU A 159 -2.81 9.90 12.49
C LEU A 159 -2.23 10.82 11.43
N SER A 160 -0.99 10.56 11.02
CA SER A 160 -0.42 11.06 9.78
C SER A 160 0.32 9.94 9.08
N LEU A 161 0.09 9.78 7.78
CA LEU A 161 0.77 8.78 6.95
C LEU A 161 2.25 9.14 6.86
N ILE A 162 3.13 8.22 7.26
CA ILE A 162 4.60 8.42 7.25
C ILE A 162 5.34 7.39 6.40
N GLY A 163 4.67 6.34 5.94
CA GLY A 163 5.32 5.34 5.11
C GLY A 163 4.40 4.28 4.53
N LEU A 164 4.87 3.69 3.45
CA LEU A 164 4.26 2.56 2.77
C LEU A 164 5.36 1.55 2.46
N GLN A 165 5.08 0.27 2.68
CA GLN A 165 5.97 -0.81 2.28
C GLN A 165 5.14 -1.93 1.70
N GLY A 166 5.61 -2.55 0.63
CA GLY A 166 4.94 -3.70 0.04
C GLY A 166 5.92 -4.74 -0.46
N VAL A 167 5.47 -5.98 -0.48
CA VAL A 167 6.18 -7.12 -1.08
C VAL A 167 5.19 -7.91 -1.93
N ASP A 168 5.47 -8.06 -3.23
CA ASP A 168 4.62 -8.83 -4.15
C ASP A 168 4.91 -10.35 -4.09
N ALA A 169 4.09 -11.16 -4.76
CA ALA A 169 4.27 -12.62 -4.86
C ALA A 169 5.64 -13.05 -5.43
N ARG A 170 6.32 -12.16 -6.16
CA ARG A 170 7.64 -12.39 -6.77
C ARG A 170 8.78 -11.87 -5.89
N GLN A 171 8.47 -11.47 -4.64
CA GLN A 171 9.42 -10.89 -3.69
C GLN A 171 9.99 -9.55 -4.15
N HIS A 172 9.30 -8.83 -5.03
CA HIS A 172 9.64 -7.44 -5.28
C HIS A 172 9.17 -6.59 -4.11
N HIS A 173 10.13 -5.94 -3.46
CA HIS A 173 9.87 -4.99 -2.40
C HIS A 173 9.75 -3.57 -2.97
N PHE A 174 8.78 -2.82 -2.47
CA PHE A 174 8.79 -1.36 -2.59
C PHE A 174 8.62 -0.75 -1.21
N GLY A 175 9.17 0.45 -1.01
CA GLY A 175 9.02 1.16 0.24
C GLY A 175 9.29 2.63 0.07
N VAL A 176 8.42 3.47 0.62
CA VAL A 176 8.62 4.91 0.71
C VAL A 176 8.43 5.35 2.16
N LEU A 177 9.33 6.23 2.61
CA LEU A 177 9.20 6.99 3.85
C LEU A 177 8.82 8.41 3.47
N LEU A 178 7.86 9.00 4.18
CA LEU A 178 7.32 10.31 3.91
C LEU A 178 7.78 11.32 4.96
N SER A 179 8.13 12.52 4.52
CA SER A 179 8.39 13.68 5.38
C SER A 179 7.61 14.90 4.89
N ASP A 180 7.51 15.92 5.74
CA ASP A 180 6.87 17.19 5.39
C ASP A 180 5.43 17.01 4.87
N VAL A 181 4.69 16.11 5.54
CA VAL A 181 3.35 15.69 5.14
C VAL A 181 2.36 16.84 5.31
N ARG A 182 1.72 17.23 4.21
CA ARG A 182 0.66 18.24 4.15
C ARG A 182 -0.64 17.58 3.71
N GLN A 183 -1.61 17.55 4.60
CA GLN A 183 -2.95 17.01 4.34
C GLN A 183 -3.96 18.12 4.01
N GLY A 184 -5.07 17.75 3.37
CA GLY A 184 -6.13 18.70 3.00
C GLY A 184 -5.75 19.62 1.84
N VAL A 185 -4.64 19.35 1.16
CA VAL A 185 -4.22 20.09 -0.02
C VAL A 185 -5.18 19.77 -1.17
N MET A 186 -5.62 20.79 -1.89
CA MET A 186 -6.38 20.57 -3.13
C MET A 186 -5.42 20.11 -4.23
N ILE A 187 -5.59 18.86 -4.66
CA ILE A 187 -4.86 18.27 -5.78
C ILE A 187 -5.89 17.98 -6.86
N VAL A 188 -5.71 18.59 -8.04
CA VAL A 188 -6.61 18.35 -9.17
C VAL A 188 -6.37 16.94 -9.73
N PRO A 189 -7.41 16.18 -10.11
CA PRO A 189 -7.27 14.81 -10.60
C PRO A 189 -6.32 14.65 -11.80
N SER A 190 -6.19 15.69 -12.64
CA SER A 190 -5.31 15.67 -13.81
C SER A 190 -3.83 15.44 -13.47
N VAL A 191 -3.40 15.72 -12.23
CA VAL A 191 -2.03 15.39 -11.75
C VAL A 191 -1.75 13.88 -11.82
N PHE A 192 -2.79 13.06 -11.72
CA PHE A 192 -2.71 11.60 -11.79
C PHE A 192 -2.98 11.05 -13.20
N THR A 193 -2.87 11.88 -14.23
CA THR A 193 -2.85 11.38 -15.60
C THR A 193 -1.51 10.69 -15.84
N PRO A 194 -1.47 9.40 -16.25
CA PRO A 194 -0.22 8.74 -16.56
C PRO A 194 0.55 9.48 -17.66
N PRO A 195 1.89 9.50 -17.60
CA PRO A 195 2.69 10.05 -18.68
C PRO A 195 2.38 9.33 -19.99
N ALA A 196 2.29 10.09 -21.10
CA ALA A 196 2.18 9.50 -22.43
C ALA A 196 3.48 8.73 -22.72
N GLY A 197 3.36 7.41 -22.88
CA GLY A 197 4.43 6.56 -23.42
C GLY A 197 4.40 6.53 -24.94
#